data_AF-A0A382HLU1-F1
#
_entry.id   AF-A0A382HLU1-F1
#
_cell.length_a   1.000
_cell.length_b   1.000
_cell.length_c   1.000
_cell.angle_alpha   90.00
_cell.angle_beta   90.00
_cell.angle_gamma   90.00
#
_symmetry.space_group_name_H-M   'P 1'
#
loop_
_entity.id
_entity.type
_entity.pdbx_description
1 polymer ?
#
loop_
_entity_poly.entity_id
_entity_poly.type
_entity_poly.pdbx_seq_one_letter_code
_entity_poly.pdbx_strand_id
1 'polypeptide(L)'
;MLEGHFIDPADMYDRMNERDFVMVYCPTCQQRVEFPITHPNARGNYYQAVNIPVEIAKVMQWKKVDLFCSNCDLKLDIEKEFEQPQRVELKVRIDCSDMDKGTDSWYDEHGRGYD
;
A
#
# COMPACT_ATOMS: atom_id res chain seq x y z
N MET A 1 -6.68 45.41 -15.00
CA MET A 1 -7.40 44.65 -13.96
C MET A 1 -6.64 43.35 -13.81
N LEU A 2 -5.63 43.31 -12.92
CA LEU A 2 -4.88 42.10 -12.61
C LEU A 2 -5.56 41.46 -11.40
N GLU A 3 -6.37 40.43 -11.61
CA GLU A 3 -6.75 39.49 -10.55
C GLU A 3 -5.54 38.60 -10.25
N GLY A 4 -4.56 39.18 -9.57
CA GLY A 4 -3.51 38.42 -8.90
C GLY A 4 -4.10 37.78 -7.65
N HIS A 5 -4.84 36.68 -7.82
CA HIS A 5 -5.11 35.78 -6.71
C HIS A 5 -3.77 35.17 -6.29
N PHE A 6 -3.12 35.82 -5.32
CA PHE A 6 -2.08 35.20 -4.51
C PHE A 6 -2.71 33.96 -3.88
N ILE A 7 -2.38 32.79 -4.42
CA ILE A 7 -2.72 31.53 -3.78
C ILE A 7 -2.01 31.58 -2.43
N ASP A 8 -2.78 31.59 -1.34
CA ASP A 8 -2.20 31.54 0.00
C ASP A 8 -1.39 30.23 0.08
N PRO A 9 -0.16 30.25 0.60
CA PRO A 9 0.60 29.04 0.88
C PRO A 9 -0.22 27.96 1.62
N ALA A 10 -1.17 28.36 2.46
CA ALA A 10 -2.11 27.46 3.12
C ALA A 10 -3.04 26.75 2.12
N ASP A 11 -3.61 27.47 1.15
CA ASP A 11 -4.48 26.91 0.11
C ASP A 11 -3.73 25.90 -0.79
N MET A 12 -2.43 26.13 -1.02
CA MET A 12 -1.59 25.20 -1.77
C MET A 12 -1.32 23.90 -0.98
N TYR A 13 -1.13 24.01 0.33
CA TYR A 13 -0.94 22.88 1.23
C TYR A 13 -2.19 22.00 1.33
N ASP A 14 -3.36 22.61 1.43
CA ASP A 14 -4.63 21.90 1.49
C ASP A 14 -4.91 21.14 0.18
N ARG A 15 -4.63 21.75 -0.98
CA ARG A 15 -4.74 21.06 -2.28
C ARG A 15 -3.80 19.87 -2.45
N MET A 16 -2.64 19.89 -1.80
CA MET A 16 -1.72 18.75 -1.80
C MET A 16 -2.23 17.61 -0.92
N ASN A 17 -2.92 17.91 0.18
CA ASN A 17 -3.52 16.87 1.04
C ASN A 17 -4.73 16.17 0.39
N GLU A 18 -5.37 16.81 -0.59
CA GLU A 18 -6.52 16.23 -1.31
C GLU A 18 -6.14 15.20 -2.37
N ARG A 19 -4.85 15.03 -2.68
CA ARG A 19 -4.38 14.15 -3.76
C ARG A 19 -3.11 13.41 -3.37
N ASP A 20 -3.12 12.12 -3.62
CA ASP A 20 -1.89 11.32 -3.55
C ASP A 20 -1.27 11.26 -4.96
N PHE A 21 -0.03 10.82 -5.06
CA PHE A 21 0.71 10.75 -6.32
C PHE A 21 1.18 9.33 -6.57
N VAL A 22 1.09 8.89 -7.83
CA VAL A 22 1.62 7.60 -8.26
C VAL A 22 2.80 7.81 -9.19
N MET A 23 3.87 7.09 -8.91
CA MET A 23 5.11 7.06 -9.67
C MET A 23 5.13 5.82 -10.57
N VAL A 24 5.31 6.05 -11.87
CA VAL A 24 5.53 5.02 -12.90
C VAL A 24 6.80 5.33 -13.67
N TYR A 25 7.36 4.30 -14.32
CA TYR A 25 8.48 4.48 -15.23
C TYR A 25 7.97 4.36 -16.67
N CYS A 26 8.36 5.30 -17.53
CA CYS A 26 8.05 5.21 -18.95
C CYS A 26 8.73 3.97 -19.55
N PRO A 27 8.02 3.09 -20.28
CA PRO A 27 8.61 1.88 -20.85
C PRO A 27 9.68 2.18 -21.92
N THR A 28 9.63 3.36 -22.54
CA THR A 28 10.54 3.75 -23.63
C THR A 28 11.83 4.39 -23.11
N CYS A 29 11.73 5.48 -22.34
CA CYS A 29 12.89 6.22 -21.84
C CYS A 29 13.28 5.91 -20.39
N GLN A 30 12.55 5.02 -19.70
CA GLN A 30 12.78 4.67 -18.29
C GLN A 30 12.73 5.88 -17.34
N GLN A 31 12.19 7.01 -17.79
CA GLN A 31 12.06 8.18 -16.96
C GLN A 31 10.89 8.03 -16.00
N ARG A 32 11.11 8.50 -14.77
CA ARG A 32 10.08 8.59 -13.74
C ARG A 32 9.03 9.61 -14.15
N VAL A 33 7.78 9.17 -14.20
CA VAL A 33 6.59 9.99 -14.46
C VAL A 33 5.71 9.90 -13.23
N GLU A 34 5.24 11.05 -12.77
CA GLU A 34 4.40 11.19 -11.59
C GLU A 34 3.09 11.81 -12.00
N PHE A 35 1.99 11.24 -11.52
CA PHE A 35 0.66 11.78 -11.79
C PHE A 35 -0.19 11.76 -10.52
N PRO A 36 -1.08 12.76 -10.34
CA PRO A 36 -1.96 12.82 -9.20
C PRO A 36 -3.07 11.77 -9.32
N ILE A 37 -3.40 11.15 -8.19
CA ILE A 37 -4.54 10.28 -7.99
C ILE A 37 -5.49 10.87 -6.94
N THR A 38 -6.77 10.58 -7.07
CA THR A 38 -7.81 10.99 -6.12
C THR A 38 -8.47 9.77 -5.51
N HIS A 39 -8.58 9.75 -4.18
CA HIS A 39 -9.31 8.75 -3.41
C HIS A 39 -9.73 9.32 -2.03
N PRO A 40 -10.69 8.71 -1.32
CA PRO A 40 -11.22 9.23 -0.05
C PRO A 40 -10.19 9.41 1.07
N ASN A 41 -9.09 8.65 1.02
CA ASN A 41 -8.04 8.61 2.04
C ASN A 41 -6.76 9.36 1.60
N ALA A 42 -6.86 10.26 0.62
CA ALA A 42 -5.71 11.03 0.16
C ALA A 42 -5.14 11.90 1.30
N ARG A 43 -3.82 11.98 1.38
CA ARG A 43 -3.07 12.74 2.39
C ARG A 43 -1.78 13.38 1.84
N GLY A 44 -1.64 13.49 0.52
CA GLY A 44 -0.40 13.96 -0.11
C GLY A 44 0.70 12.89 -0.20
N ASN A 45 0.36 11.60 -0.11
CA ASN A 45 1.35 10.52 -0.15
C ASN A 45 1.84 10.23 -1.57
N TYR A 46 3.03 9.65 -1.65
CA TYR A 46 3.61 9.16 -2.91
C TYR A 46 3.67 7.64 -2.89
N TYR A 47 3.11 7.01 -3.90
CA TYR A 47 3.12 5.56 -4.09
C TYR A 47 3.86 5.19 -5.36
N GLN A 48 4.58 4.07 -5.32
CA GLN A 48 5.10 3.46 -6.54
C GLN A 48 4.05 2.50 -7.10
N ALA A 49 3.83 2.49 -8.42
CA ALA A 49 2.77 1.69 -9.04
C ALA A 49 2.82 0.19 -8.70
N VAL A 50 4.02 -0.38 -8.48
CA VAL A 50 4.21 -1.79 -8.11
C VAL A 50 3.87 -2.12 -6.65
N ASN A 51 3.73 -1.10 -5.79
CA ASN A 51 3.50 -1.28 -4.36
C ASN A 51 2.42 -0.31 -3.84
N ILE A 52 1.32 -0.22 -4.59
CA ILE A 52 0.14 0.51 -4.12
C ILE A 52 -0.67 -0.43 -3.21
N PRO A 53 -1.05 0.00 -2.00
CA PRO A 53 -1.96 -0.76 -1.16
C PRO A 53 -3.24 -1.12 -1.91
N VAL A 54 -3.68 -2.38 -1.82
CA VAL A 54 -4.84 -2.91 -2.57
C VAL A 54 -6.11 -2.07 -2.35
N GLU A 55 -6.30 -1.57 -1.13
CA GLU A 55 -7.42 -0.71 -0.76
C GLU A 55 -7.46 0.58 -1.58
N ILE A 56 -6.29 1.20 -1.80
CA ILE A 56 -6.13 2.42 -2.59
C ILE A 56 -6.24 2.10 -4.09
N ALA A 57 -5.58 1.03 -4.56
CA ALA A 57 -5.59 0.64 -5.97
C ALA A 57 -7.01 0.41 -6.52
N LYS A 58 -7.91 -0.12 -5.68
CA LYS A 58 -9.34 -0.32 -6.03
C LYS A 58 -10.10 0.98 -6.24
N VAL A 59 -9.91 1.96 -5.37
CA VAL A 59 -10.73 3.20 -5.35
C VAL A 59 -10.07 4.38 -6.05
N MET A 60 -8.77 4.33 -6.33
CA MET A 60 -8.04 5.44 -6.95
C MET A 60 -8.57 5.75 -8.34
N GLN A 61 -8.69 7.04 -8.61
CA GLN A 61 -9.04 7.60 -9.92
C GLN A 61 -7.95 8.57 -10.37
N TRP A 62 -7.70 8.64 -11.67
CA TRP A 62 -6.78 9.59 -12.28
C TRP A 62 -7.36 10.09 -13.60
N LYS A 63 -6.84 11.22 -14.09
CA LYS A 63 -7.19 11.74 -15.40
C LYS A 63 -6.14 11.29 -16.42
N LYS A 64 -6.58 10.77 -17.56
CA LYS A 64 -5.68 10.34 -18.65
C LYS A 64 -4.78 11.47 -19.18
N VAL A 65 -5.19 12.73 -19.02
CA VAL A 65 -4.40 13.89 -19.46
C VAL A 65 -3.14 14.12 -18.61
N ASP A 66 -3.12 13.62 -17.37
CA ASP A 66 -1.99 13.81 -16.45
C ASP A 66 -0.90 12.74 -16.67
N LEU A 67 -1.17 11.73 -17.51
CA LEU A 67 -0.26 10.64 -17.85
C LEU A 67 0.51 10.93 -19.13
N PHE A 68 1.52 11.76 -19.00
CA PHE A 68 2.37 12.18 -20.10
C PHE A 68 3.85 12.10 -19.72
N CYS A 69 4.66 11.51 -20.60
CA CYS A 69 6.10 11.48 -20.41
C CYS A 69 6.75 12.66 -21.13
N SER A 70 7.25 13.65 -20.39
CA SER A 70 7.86 14.87 -20.94
C SER A 70 9.16 14.67 -21.71
N ASN A 71 9.77 13.48 -21.64
CA ASN A 71 11.04 13.20 -22.32
C ASN A 71 10.84 12.48 -23.66
N CYS A 72 9.81 11.62 -23.72
CA CYS A 72 9.49 10.88 -24.92
C CYS A 72 8.32 11.50 -25.71
N ASP A 73 7.64 12.50 -25.15
CA ASP A 73 6.39 13.10 -25.65
C ASP A 73 5.27 12.08 -25.92
N LEU A 74 5.30 10.96 -25.20
CA LEU A 74 4.33 9.88 -25.31
C LEU A 74 3.27 9.97 -24.21
N LYS A 75 2.02 9.76 -24.61
CA LYS A 75 0.91 9.53 -23.68
C LYS A 75 0.98 8.10 -23.18
N LEU A 76 0.97 7.93 -21.87
CA LEU A 76 0.96 6.62 -21.23
C LEU A 76 -0.49 6.24 -20.93
N ASP A 77 -0.86 4.99 -21.19
CA ASP A 77 -2.12 4.42 -20.70
C ASP A 77 -1.79 3.41 -19.59
N ILE A 78 -2.54 3.48 -18.50
CA ILE A 78 -2.36 2.59 -17.35
C ILE A 78 -3.62 1.77 -17.22
N GLU A 79 -3.45 0.45 -17.18
CA GLU A 79 -4.50 -0.51 -16.88
C GLU A 79 -4.30 -1.09 -15.49
N LYS A 80 -5.40 -1.33 -14.77
CA LYS A 80 -5.34 -1.97 -13.45
C LYS A 80 -5.39 -3.48 -13.67
N GLU A 81 -4.26 -4.15 -13.50
CA GLU A 81 -4.21 -5.60 -13.41
C GLU A 81 -4.19 -6.01 -11.93
N PHE A 82 -5.23 -6.71 -11.49
CA PHE A 82 -5.30 -7.24 -10.13
C PHE A 82 -4.90 -8.71 -10.17
N GLU A 83 -3.65 -9.01 -9.88
CA GLU A 83 -3.24 -10.38 -9.56
C GLU A 83 -3.91 -10.78 -8.24
N GLN A 84 -4.77 -11.80 -8.27
CA GLN A 84 -5.54 -12.26 -7.11
C GLN A 84 -4.58 -12.67 -5.98
N PRO A 85 -4.77 -12.22 -4.72
CA PRO A 85 -3.86 -12.61 -3.66
C PRO A 85 -3.95 -14.11 -3.38
N GLN A 86 -2.79 -14.75 -3.28
CA GLN A 86 -2.64 -16.13 -2.81
C GLN A 86 -3.25 -16.30 -1.42
N ARG A 87 -3.94 -17.42 -1.23
CA ARG A 87 -4.65 -17.83 -0.01
C ARG A 87 -3.69 -17.92 1.17
N VAL A 88 -3.76 -16.99 2.11
CA VAL A 88 -3.08 -17.08 3.40
C VAL A 88 -3.96 -17.90 4.36
N GLU A 89 -3.59 -19.16 4.61
CA GLU A 89 -4.16 -19.93 5.72
C GLU A 89 -3.39 -19.62 7.01
N LEU A 90 -4.00 -18.87 7.91
CA LEU A 90 -3.48 -18.74 9.28
C LEU A 90 -3.93 -19.95 10.09
N LYS A 91 -2.98 -20.82 10.46
CA LYS A 91 -3.23 -21.90 11.41
C LYS A 91 -2.83 -21.43 12.80
N VAL A 92 -3.83 -21.16 13.62
CA VAL A 92 -3.65 -20.81 15.04
C VAL A 92 -3.38 -22.11 15.81
N ARG A 93 -2.32 -22.11 16.63
CA ARG A 93 -2.06 -23.14 17.62
C ARG A 93 -2.09 -22.52 19.01
N ILE A 94 -2.52 -23.28 19.99
CA ILE A 94 -2.41 -22.89 21.41
C ILE A 94 -0.91 -22.94 21.75
N ASP A 95 -0.40 -21.85 22.32
CA ASP A 95 0.95 -21.82 22.86
C ASP A 95 0.94 -22.52 24.22
N CYS A 96 1.48 -23.73 24.25
CA CYS A 96 1.58 -24.52 25.49
C CYS A 96 2.90 -24.30 26.22
N SER A 97 3.72 -23.32 25.82
CA SER A 97 5.06 -23.10 26.40
C SER A 97 5.02 -22.73 27.88
N ASP A 98 3.98 -22.00 28.30
CA ASP A 98 3.74 -21.58 29.69
C ASP A 98 2.64 -22.40 30.38
N MET A 99 2.23 -23.54 29.79
CA MET A 99 1.30 -24.43 30.45
C MET A 99 2.06 -25.32 31.45
N ASP A 100 1.60 -25.31 32.71
CA ASP A 100 2.08 -26.23 33.72
C ASP A 100 2.01 -27.67 33.20
N LYS A 101 3.04 -28.47 33.50
CA LYS A 101 3.02 -29.89 33.16
C LYS A 101 1.78 -30.50 33.79
N GLY A 102 0.91 -31.06 32.95
CA GLY A 102 -0.32 -31.71 33.41
C GLY A 102 -0.01 -32.91 34.31
N THR A 103 -1.06 -33.60 34.75
CA THR A 103 -0.97 -34.78 35.63
C THR A 103 -0.08 -35.92 35.11
N ASP A 104 0.32 -35.92 33.83
CA ASP A 104 1.30 -36.86 33.29
C ASP A 104 2.71 -36.71 33.89
N SER A 105 3.12 -35.51 34.31
CA SER A 105 4.44 -35.36 34.95
C SER A 105 4.52 -35.99 36.33
N TRP A 106 3.37 -36.28 36.97
CA TRP A 106 3.33 -37.01 38.23
C TRP A 106 3.84 -38.45 38.06
N TYR A 107 3.55 -39.11 36.92
CA TYR A 107 4.05 -40.45 36.61
C TYR A 107 5.54 -40.48 36.29
N ASP A 108 6.08 -39.42 35.68
CA ASP A 108 7.52 -39.31 35.41
C ASP A 108 8.35 -39.11 36.68
N GLU A 109 7.82 -38.36 37.65
CA GLU A 109 8.53 -37.99 38.87
C GLU A 109 8.32 -38.99 40.02
N HIS A 110 7.16 -39.64 40.11
CA HIS A 110 6.80 -40.54 41.22
C HIS A 110 6.55 -42.00 40.76
N GLY A 111 6.53 -42.30 39.47
CA GLY A 111 6.22 -43.63 38.92
C GLY A 111 7.41 -44.59 38.79
N ARG A 112 8.58 -44.30 39.38
CA ARG A 112 9.70 -45.26 39.44
C ARG A 112 9.71 -46.02 40.77
N GLY A 113 8.71 -46.88 40.92
CA GLY A 113 8.65 -48.01 41.84
C GLY A 113 7.53 -48.90 41.30
N TYR A 114 7.75 -50.14 40.87
CA TYR A 114 8.58 -51.20 41.44
C TYR A 114 9.11 -52.10 40.30
N ASP A 115 10.39 -52.46 40.34
CA ASP A 115 10.91 -53.76 39.87
C ASP A 115 11.85 -54.30 40.97
#